data_AF-V5GDG7-F1
#
_entry.id   AF-V5GDG7-F1
#
_cell.length_a   1.000
_cell.length_b   1.000
_cell.length_c   1.000
_cell.angle_alpha   90.00
_cell.angle_beta   90.00
_cell.angle_gamma   90.00
#
_symmetry.space_group_name_H-M   'P 1'
#
loop_
_entity.id
_entity.type
_entity.pdbx_description
1 polymer ?
#
loop_
_entity_poly.entity_id
_entity_poly.type
_entity_poly.pdbx_seq_one_letter_code
_entity_poly.pdbx_strand_id
1 'polypeptide(L)'
;FFPISDSKDLVVKDDSSLYRFQSPYYWPWQNRPPDNVEYAIYLAKRTLRNKQRHGLEDYELEALSNLKKNLANKWDFITMQAEEQVKLSKVLKKADKLISDSQERAYWRVHRPPPGMVSSMEPCPVPTRSWNGCRTRKKTIEDHRREVELLKNSLSRTRVKVSQALESMVQHVEIYMEYDPLITPTQPSNPWVSEDLTYWQLNSPLVEVPTEKRVRRWALSMEELVSDPTGLQEFTNYLRKEYSHENIRFWMAVNDLRRSAQSQISWKVQEIFEEFLAPGAPCE
;
A
#
# COMPACT_ATOMS: atom_id res chain seq x y z
N PHE A 1 -8.93 -18.98 -14.10
CA PHE A 1 -9.78 -19.41 -15.23
C PHE A 1 -9.48 -18.50 -16.42
N PHE A 2 -9.91 -18.85 -17.63
CA PHE A 2 -9.74 -18.03 -18.83
C PHE A 2 -10.91 -18.26 -19.81
N PRO A 3 -11.29 -17.27 -20.63
CA PRO A 3 -12.39 -17.41 -21.59
C PRO A 3 -12.04 -18.46 -22.66
N ILE A 4 -13.02 -19.28 -23.05
CA ILE A 4 -12.84 -20.29 -24.11
C ILE A 4 -12.86 -19.62 -25.50
N SER A 5 -13.59 -18.52 -25.64
CA SER A 5 -13.51 -17.67 -26.83
C SER A 5 -12.11 -17.06 -26.96
N ASP A 6 -11.65 -16.80 -28.19
CA ASP A 6 -10.31 -16.24 -28.44
C ASP A 6 -10.22 -14.73 -28.10
N SER A 7 -10.94 -14.31 -27.05
CA SER A 7 -10.94 -12.94 -26.52
C SER A 7 -9.60 -12.61 -25.91
N LYS A 8 -8.97 -11.51 -26.36
CA LYS A 8 -7.71 -11.00 -25.82
C LYS A 8 -7.84 -10.58 -24.36
N ASP A 9 -9.04 -10.19 -23.96
CA ASP A 9 -9.33 -9.70 -22.61
C ASP A 9 -9.58 -10.87 -21.65
N LEU A 10 -8.78 -10.93 -20.58
CA LEU A 10 -8.93 -11.89 -19.48
C LEU A 10 -9.92 -11.35 -18.44
N VAL A 11 -11.14 -11.02 -18.87
CA VAL A 11 -12.20 -10.44 -18.04
C VAL A 11 -13.35 -11.44 -17.87
N VAL A 12 -13.93 -11.47 -16.67
CA VAL A 12 -15.17 -12.20 -16.40
C VAL A 12 -16.34 -11.35 -16.86
N LYS A 13 -17.15 -11.89 -17.77
CA LYS A 13 -18.37 -11.28 -18.27
C LYS A 13 -19.56 -11.91 -17.56
N ASP A 14 -20.54 -11.10 -17.21
CA ASP A 14 -21.83 -11.55 -16.66
C ASP A 14 -22.78 -11.92 -17.81
N ASP A 15 -22.38 -12.90 -18.61
CA ASP A 15 -23.13 -13.41 -19.75
C ASP A 15 -22.98 -14.95 -19.85
N SER A 16 -23.50 -15.56 -20.92
CA SER A 16 -23.36 -17.01 -21.15
C SER A 16 -22.00 -17.42 -21.72
N SER A 17 -20.95 -16.58 -21.59
CA SER A 17 -19.61 -16.92 -22.04
C SER A 17 -19.04 -18.10 -21.26
N LEU A 18 -18.39 -19.02 -21.99
CA LEU A 18 -17.79 -20.20 -21.39
C LEU A 18 -16.34 -19.91 -20.96
N TYR A 19 -15.99 -20.40 -19.78
CA TYR A 19 -14.66 -20.28 -19.18
C TYR A 19 -14.08 -21.66 -18.87
N ARG A 20 -12.76 -21.73 -18.80
CA ARG A 20 -12.02 -22.95 -18.41
C ARG A 20 -11.09 -22.68 -17.25
N PHE A 21 -10.97 -23.64 -16.34
CA PHE A 21 -9.96 -23.59 -15.29
C PHE A 21 -8.56 -23.79 -15.87
N GLN A 22 -7.61 -23.02 -15.33
CA GLN A 22 -6.20 -23.15 -15.71
C GLN A 22 -5.60 -24.35 -14.98
N SER A 23 -4.80 -25.15 -15.69
CA SER A 23 -4.08 -26.27 -15.08
C SER A 23 -3.14 -25.76 -13.99
N PRO A 24 -3.01 -26.46 -12.84
CA PRO A 24 -2.08 -26.08 -11.79
C PRO A 24 -0.67 -25.82 -12.31
N TYR A 25 -0.19 -26.55 -13.31
CA TYR A 25 1.14 -26.31 -13.91
C TYR A 25 1.37 -24.85 -14.35
N TYR A 26 0.32 -24.14 -14.78
CA TYR A 26 0.37 -22.77 -15.29
C TYR A 26 -0.06 -21.71 -14.26
N TRP A 27 -0.20 -22.05 -12.99
CA TRP A 27 -0.56 -21.06 -11.97
C TRP A 27 0.62 -20.15 -11.61
N PRO A 28 0.37 -18.91 -11.17
CA PRO A 28 1.41 -17.93 -10.87
C PRO A 28 2.14 -18.15 -9.52
N TRP A 29 1.77 -19.17 -8.71
CA TRP A 29 2.39 -19.42 -7.39
C TRP A 29 3.83 -19.94 -7.46
N GLN A 30 4.25 -20.46 -8.61
CA GLN A 30 5.66 -20.71 -8.86
C GLN A 30 6.29 -19.34 -9.11
N ASN A 31 6.92 -18.74 -8.09
CA ASN A 31 7.61 -17.43 -8.11
C ASN A 31 8.79 -17.34 -9.11
N ARG A 32 8.70 -18.03 -10.25
CA ARG A 32 9.65 -17.98 -11.35
C ARG A 32 8.95 -17.26 -12.50
N PRO A 33 9.36 -16.03 -12.85
CA PRO A 33 8.90 -15.46 -14.11
C PRO A 33 9.31 -16.44 -15.23
N PRO A 34 8.42 -16.70 -16.21
CA PRO A 34 8.74 -17.62 -17.29
C PRO A 34 10.00 -17.17 -18.01
N ASP A 35 10.84 -18.15 -18.33
CA ASP A 35 12.08 -17.91 -19.04
C ASP A 35 11.76 -17.44 -20.47
N ASN A 36 12.57 -16.54 -21.00
CA ASN A 36 12.50 -16.13 -22.39
C ASN A 36 12.72 -17.32 -23.34
N VAL A 37 13.44 -18.36 -22.90
CA VAL A 37 13.58 -19.63 -23.63
C VAL A 37 12.23 -20.34 -23.80
N GLU A 38 11.44 -20.44 -22.73
CA GLU A 38 10.11 -21.09 -22.76
C GLU A 38 9.16 -20.33 -23.69
N TYR A 39 9.20 -19.00 -23.65
CA TYR A 39 8.37 -18.18 -24.54
C TYR A 39 8.79 -18.34 -26.01
N ALA A 40 10.10 -18.41 -26.27
CA ALA A 40 10.61 -18.66 -27.62
C ALA A 40 10.17 -20.02 -28.17
N ILE A 41 10.20 -21.09 -27.35
CA ILE A 41 9.70 -22.41 -27.72
C ILE A 41 8.21 -22.35 -28.06
N TYR A 42 7.40 -21.65 -27.26
CA TYR A 42 5.96 -21.48 -27.51
C TYR A 42 5.68 -20.83 -28.86
N LEU A 43 6.34 -19.71 -29.15
CA LEU A 43 6.16 -18.98 -30.40
C LEU A 43 6.67 -19.79 -31.61
N ALA A 44 7.84 -20.43 -31.50
CA ALA A 44 8.38 -21.31 -32.55
C ALA A 44 7.47 -22.51 -32.83
N LYS A 45 6.88 -23.12 -31.80
CA LYS A 45 5.90 -24.21 -31.95
C LYS A 45 4.68 -23.77 -32.75
N ARG A 46 4.23 -22.51 -32.59
CA ARG A 46 3.10 -21.95 -33.33
C ARG A 46 3.42 -21.67 -34.80
N THR A 47 4.64 -21.26 -35.12
CA THR A 47 5.04 -21.02 -36.53
C THR A 47 5.13 -22.31 -37.36
N LEU A 48 5.42 -23.44 -36.72
CA LEU A 48 5.45 -24.78 -37.35
C LEU A 48 4.06 -25.38 -37.62
N ARG A 49 2.97 -24.68 -37.23
CA ARG A 49 1.58 -25.14 -37.38
C ARG A 49 0.83 -24.32 -38.43
N ASN A 50 -0.41 -24.74 -38.72
CA ASN A 50 -1.25 -24.07 -39.70
C ASN A 50 -1.49 -22.59 -39.33
N LYS A 51 -1.06 -21.69 -40.23
CA LYS A 51 -1.13 -20.24 -40.07
C LYS A 51 -2.54 -19.70 -39.84
N GLN A 52 -3.58 -20.32 -40.40
CA GLN A 52 -4.97 -19.84 -40.23
C GLN A 52 -5.52 -20.02 -38.81
N ARG A 53 -4.99 -20.97 -38.03
CA ARG A 53 -5.48 -21.27 -36.66
C ARG A 53 -4.47 -20.94 -35.56
N HIS A 54 -3.19 -20.92 -35.90
CA HIS A 54 -2.09 -20.72 -34.94
C HIS A 54 -1.15 -19.59 -35.34
N GLY A 55 -1.53 -18.78 -36.33
CA GLY A 55 -0.79 -17.59 -36.74
C GLY A 55 -0.42 -16.72 -35.54
N LEU A 56 0.79 -16.17 -35.58
CA LEU A 56 1.27 -15.22 -34.59
C LEU A 56 0.67 -13.84 -34.88
N GLU A 57 0.33 -13.12 -33.82
CA GLU A 57 -0.04 -11.71 -33.92
C GLU A 57 1.20 -10.82 -34.16
N ASP A 58 1.01 -9.58 -34.59
CA ASP A 58 2.13 -8.69 -34.96
C ASP A 58 3.12 -8.48 -33.80
N TYR A 59 2.61 -8.27 -32.58
CA TYR A 59 3.45 -8.14 -31.39
C TYR A 59 4.19 -9.44 -31.04
N GLU A 60 3.62 -10.60 -31.36
CA GLU A 60 4.24 -11.91 -31.14
C GLU A 60 5.33 -12.18 -32.20
N LEU A 61 5.14 -11.71 -33.44
CA LEU A 61 6.15 -11.76 -34.49
C LEU A 61 7.36 -10.89 -34.15
N GLU A 62 7.11 -9.68 -33.65
CA GLU A 62 8.17 -8.79 -33.16
C GLU A 62 8.92 -9.41 -31.98
N ALA A 63 8.17 -9.96 -31.00
CA ALA A 63 8.76 -10.66 -29.87
C ALA A 63 9.61 -11.86 -30.33
N LEU A 64 9.14 -12.67 -31.27
CA LEU A 64 9.89 -13.80 -31.81
C LEU A 64 11.18 -13.36 -32.51
N SER A 65 11.12 -12.28 -33.30
CA SER A 65 12.29 -11.70 -33.97
C SER A 65 13.35 -11.25 -32.95
N ASN A 66 12.90 -10.58 -31.88
CA ASN A 66 13.78 -10.14 -30.80
C ASN A 66 14.37 -11.32 -30.01
N LEU A 67 13.57 -12.34 -29.69
CA LEU A 67 14.04 -13.55 -29.02
C LEU A 67 15.04 -14.33 -29.86
N LYS A 68 14.84 -14.43 -31.18
CA LYS A 68 15.77 -15.10 -32.10
C LYS A 68 17.15 -14.43 -32.12
N LYS A 69 17.18 -13.09 -32.06
CA LYS A 69 18.43 -12.33 -31.95
C LYS A 69 19.09 -12.53 -30.58
N ASN A 70 18.31 -12.42 -29.50
CA ASN A 70 18.82 -12.47 -28.12
C ASN A 70 19.25 -13.88 -27.66
N LEU A 71 18.63 -14.93 -28.22
CA LEU A 71 18.88 -16.34 -27.87
C LEU A 71 19.52 -17.11 -29.03
N ALA A 72 20.26 -16.44 -29.91
CA ALA A 72 20.84 -17.04 -31.12
C ALA A 72 21.68 -18.29 -30.81
N ASN A 73 22.46 -18.27 -29.73
CA ASN A 73 23.29 -19.39 -29.27
C ASN A 73 22.49 -20.61 -28.77
N LYS A 74 21.21 -20.43 -28.43
CA LYS A 74 20.31 -21.51 -27.98
C LYS A 74 19.22 -21.82 -29.01
N TRP A 75 19.26 -21.21 -30.19
CA TRP A 75 18.16 -21.26 -31.14
C TRP A 75 17.95 -22.66 -31.73
N ASP A 76 19.02 -23.41 -31.95
CA ASP A 76 18.94 -24.80 -32.43
C ASP A 76 18.21 -25.69 -31.40
N PHE A 77 18.54 -25.52 -30.12
CA PHE A 77 17.84 -26.21 -29.02
C PHE A 77 16.35 -25.81 -28.95
N ILE A 78 16.04 -24.52 -29.04
CA ILE A 78 14.66 -24.00 -29.04
C ILE A 78 13.86 -24.61 -30.20
N THR A 79 14.46 -24.66 -31.40
CA THR A 79 13.83 -25.21 -32.60
C THR A 79 13.59 -26.71 -32.45
N MET A 80 14.59 -27.46 -31.98
CA MET A 80 14.48 -28.89 -31.70
C MET A 80 13.35 -29.19 -30.70
N GLN A 81 13.29 -28.44 -29.58
CA GLN A 81 12.24 -28.59 -28.58
C GLN A 81 10.84 -28.25 -29.14
N ALA A 82 10.72 -27.20 -29.94
CA ALA A 82 9.46 -26.84 -30.58
C ALA A 82 8.98 -27.94 -31.54
N GLU A 83 9.87 -28.50 -32.37
CA GLU A 83 9.54 -29.59 -33.28
C GLU A 83 9.12 -30.86 -32.55
N GLU A 84 9.80 -31.21 -31.46
CA GLU A 84 9.47 -32.35 -30.60
C GLU A 84 8.06 -32.21 -30.01
N GLN A 85 7.73 -31.04 -29.45
CA GLN A 85 6.38 -30.78 -28.93
C GLN A 85 5.30 -30.84 -30.03
N VAL A 86 5.59 -30.35 -31.25
CA VAL A 86 4.67 -30.51 -32.39
C VAL A 86 4.46 -31.99 -32.72
N LYS A 87 5.51 -32.80 -32.74
CA LYS A 87 5.43 -34.26 -32.99
C LYS A 87 4.57 -34.96 -31.94
N LEU A 88 4.81 -34.70 -30.65
CA LEU A 88 4.00 -35.26 -29.55
C LEU A 88 2.52 -34.86 -29.67
N SER A 89 2.25 -33.60 -30.05
CA SER A 89 0.88 -33.11 -30.22
C SER A 89 0.08 -33.80 -31.34
N LYS A 90 0.75 -34.48 -32.29
CA LYS A 90 0.08 -35.23 -33.37
C LYS A 90 -0.49 -36.56 -32.89
N VAL A 91 0.02 -37.10 -31.78
CA VAL A 91 -0.45 -38.36 -31.19
C VAL A 91 -1.69 -38.15 -30.32
N LEU A 92 -1.91 -36.92 -29.85
CA LEU A 92 -3.04 -36.56 -29.01
C LEU A 92 -4.36 -36.49 -29.78
N LYS A 93 -5.46 -36.79 -29.08
CA LYS A 93 -6.81 -36.61 -29.62
C LYS A 93 -7.07 -35.12 -29.87
N LYS A 94 -7.94 -34.83 -30.85
CA LYS A 94 -8.28 -33.46 -31.26
C LYS A 94 -8.78 -32.58 -30.10
N ALA A 95 -9.58 -33.13 -29.18
CA ALA A 95 -10.11 -32.41 -28.03
C ALA A 95 -9.02 -32.03 -27.02
N ASP A 96 -8.15 -32.99 -26.66
CA ASP A 96 -7.05 -32.77 -25.72
C ASP A 96 -6.06 -31.74 -26.24
N LYS A 97 -5.79 -31.79 -27.56
CA LYS A 97 -4.95 -30.80 -28.24
C LYS A 97 -5.51 -29.38 -28.12
N LEU A 98 -6.82 -29.20 -28.31
CA LEU A 98 -7.47 -27.89 -28.18
C LEU A 98 -7.40 -27.36 -26.75
N ILE A 99 -7.59 -28.25 -25.76
CA ILE A 99 -7.51 -27.88 -24.34
C ILE A 99 -6.08 -27.45 -23.99
N SER A 100 -5.09 -28.26 -24.35
CA SER A 100 -3.67 -27.98 -24.12
C SER A 100 -3.24 -26.65 -24.76
N ASP A 101 -3.59 -26.43 -26.04
CA ASP A 101 -3.30 -25.19 -26.76
C ASP A 101 -3.91 -23.96 -26.06
N SER A 102 -5.16 -24.09 -25.60
CA SER A 102 -5.86 -22.98 -24.93
C SER A 102 -5.29 -22.65 -23.55
N GLN A 103 -4.87 -23.66 -22.77
CA GLN A 103 -4.28 -23.48 -21.45
C GLN A 103 -2.93 -22.77 -21.55
N GLU A 104 -2.08 -23.20 -22.48
CA GLU A 104 -0.78 -22.59 -22.71
C GLU A 104 -0.90 -21.17 -23.28
N ARG A 105 -1.86 -20.92 -24.18
CA ARG A 105 -2.14 -19.55 -24.67
C ARG A 105 -2.59 -18.63 -23.53
N ALA A 106 -3.51 -19.10 -22.68
CA ALA A 106 -3.98 -18.32 -21.55
C ALA A 106 -2.84 -18.00 -20.56
N TYR A 107 -1.91 -18.94 -20.35
CA TYR A 107 -0.71 -18.71 -19.55
C TYR A 107 0.14 -17.56 -20.11
N TRP A 108 0.47 -17.61 -21.41
CA TRP A 108 1.28 -16.57 -22.03
C TRP A 108 0.59 -15.22 -22.12
N ARG A 109 -0.74 -15.17 -22.23
CA ARG A 109 -1.49 -13.90 -22.16
C ARG A 109 -1.36 -13.20 -20.80
N VAL A 110 -1.20 -13.96 -19.73
CA VAL A 110 -0.96 -13.39 -18.39
C VAL A 110 0.49 -12.92 -18.30
N HIS A 111 1.47 -13.73 -18.76
CA HIS A 111 2.91 -13.45 -18.62
C HIS A 111 3.53 -12.51 -19.65
N ARG A 112 2.91 -12.38 -20.82
CA ARG A 112 3.32 -11.53 -21.95
C ARG A 112 2.03 -10.94 -22.55
N PRO A 113 1.37 -10.03 -21.81
CA PRO A 113 0.11 -9.45 -22.27
C PRO A 113 0.31 -8.64 -23.56
N PRO A 114 -0.72 -8.54 -24.42
CA PRO A 114 -0.67 -7.67 -25.59
C PRO A 114 -0.35 -6.21 -25.21
N PRO A 115 0.29 -5.43 -26.10
CA PRO A 115 0.53 -4.01 -25.86
C PRO A 115 -0.77 -3.27 -25.51
N GLY A 116 -0.73 -2.45 -24.46
CA GLY A 116 -1.90 -1.70 -23.98
C GLY A 116 -2.75 -2.41 -22.91
N MET A 117 -2.46 -3.68 -22.61
CA MET A 117 -3.15 -4.43 -21.55
C MET A 117 -2.38 -4.36 -20.22
N VAL A 118 -3.10 -4.23 -19.11
CA VAL A 118 -2.51 -4.20 -17.77
C VAL A 118 -1.93 -5.57 -17.42
N SER A 119 -0.65 -5.60 -17.04
CA SER A 119 0.00 -6.82 -16.56
C SER A 119 -0.36 -7.06 -15.10
N SER A 120 -1.09 -8.15 -14.81
CA SER A 120 -1.37 -8.57 -13.43
C SER A 120 -0.13 -9.06 -12.67
N MET A 121 1.03 -9.15 -13.34
CA MET A 121 2.30 -9.60 -12.75
C MET A 121 3.38 -8.54 -12.80
N GLU A 122 3.00 -7.27 -12.95
CA GLU A 122 3.93 -6.17 -12.77
C GLU A 122 4.45 -6.19 -11.32
N PRO A 123 5.77 -6.33 -11.10
CA PRO A 123 6.31 -6.34 -9.75
C PRO A 123 6.13 -4.95 -9.12
N CYS A 124 5.75 -4.92 -7.83
CA CYS A 124 5.76 -3.68 -7.09
C CYS A 124 7.19 -3.07 -7.12
N PRO A 125 7.35 -1.79 -7.48
CA PRO A 125 8.67 -1.15 -7.55
C PRO A 125 9.38 -1.13 -6.20
N VAL A 126 8.64 -1.33 -5.10
CA VAL A 126 9.19 -1.56 -3.77
C VAL A 126 9.37 -3.06 -3.58
N PRO A 127 10.62 -3.57 -3.50
CA PRO A 127 10.85 -4.99 -3.25
C PRO A 127 10.24 -5.37 -1.90
N THR A 128 9.21 -6.21 -1.92
CA THR A 128 8.72 -6.82 -0.69
C THR A 128 9.86 -7.66 -0.12
N ARG A 129 10.38 -7.29 1.06
CA ARG A 129 11.44 -8.03 1.78
C ARG A 129 11.14 -9.53 1.96
N SER A 130 9.87 -9.92 1.80
CA SER A 130 9.36 -11.28 1.85
C SER A 130 9.60 -12.12 0.59
N TRP A 131 9.88 -11.53 -0.57
CA TRP A 131 9.88 -12.27 -1.85
C TRP A 131 11.18 -13.04 -2.11
N ASN A 132 12.30 -12.51 -1.65
CA ASN A 132 13.53 -13.30 -1.53
C ASN A 132 13.42 -14.06 -0.23
N GLY A 133 12.59 -15.12 -0.25
CA GLY A 133 12.22 -15.96 0.87
C GLY A 133 13.33 -15.98 1.88
N CYS A 134 13.03 -15.45 3.07
CA CYS A 134 13.94 -15.21 4.18
C CYS A 134 15.05 -16.25 4.13
N ARG A 135 16.17 -15.92 3.47
CA ARG A 135 17.32 -16.81 3.46
C ARG A 135 17.59 -16.93 4.94
N THR A 136 17.45 -18.14 5.48
CA THR A 136 17.62 -18.41 6.92
C THR A 136 19.09 -18.13 7.22
N ARG A 137 19.41 -16.85 7.37
CA ARG A 137 20.73 -16.36 7.67
C ARG A 137 20.98 -16.87 9.07
N LYS A 138 22.05 -17.63 9.24
CA LYS A 138 22.49 -18.01 10.59
C LYS A 138 22.64 -16.71 11.38
N LYS A 139 21.89 -16.60 12.47
CA LYS A 139 21.94 -15.45 13.36
C LYS A 139 23.36 -15.34 13.93
N THR A 140 23.93 -14.14 13.89
CA THR A 140 25.24 -13.87 14.48
C THR A 140 25.14 -13.73 16.00
N ILE A 141 26.26 -13.73 16.73
CA ILE A 141 26.25 -13.51 18.18
C ILE A 141 25.67 -12.11 18.50
N GLU A 142 25.98 -11.12 17.67
CA GLU A 142 25.46 -9.76 17.77
C GLU A 142 23.95 -9.71 17.60
N ASP A 143 23.40 -10.50 16.67
CA ASP A 143 21.95 -10.60 16.48
C ASP A 143 21.27 -11.17 17.74
N HIS A 144 21.84 -12.19 18.36
CA HIS A 144 21.33 -12.74 19.61
C HIS A 144 21.45 -11.75 20.78
N ARG A 145 22.56 -11.00 20.87
CA ARG A 145 22.73 -9.95 21.89
C ARG A 145 21.67 -8.86 21.74
N ARG A 146 21.37 -8.42 20.52
CA ARG A 146 20.28 -7.47 20.25
C ARG A 146 18.92 -8.05 20.61
N GLU A 147 18.67 -9.32 20.28
CA GLU A 147 17.42 -10.00 20.62
C GLU A 147 17.20 -10.09 22.14
N VAL A 148 18.24 -10.44 22.89
CA VAL A 148 18.19 -10.44 24.37
C VAL A 148 17.88 -9.05 24.91
N GLU A 149 18.53 -8.00 24.38
CA GLU A 149 18.30 -6.63 24.81
C GLU A 149 16.87 -6.16 24.49
N LEU A 150 16.36 -6.49 23.30
CA LEU A 150 14.97 -6.22 22.93
C LEU A 150 13.98 -6.93 23.85
N LEU A 151 14.23 -8.18 24.21
CA LEU A 151 13.38 -8.94 25.12
C LEU A 151 13.40 -8.37 26.54
N LYS A 152 14.58 -7.99 27.05
CA LYS A 152 14.71 -7.29 28.34
C LYS A 152 13.90 -5.99 28.35
N ASN A 153 14.03 -5.18 27.31
CA ASN A 153 13.25 -3.94 27.15
C ASN A 153 11.75 -4.19 26.95
N SER A 154 11.35 -5.37 26.47
CA SER A 154 9.94 -5.75 26.37
C SER A 154 9.35 -6.17 27.71
N LEU A 155 10.16 -6.81 28.58
CA LEU A 155 9.72 -7.23 29.91
C LEU A 155 9.45 -6.05 30.84
N SER A 156 10.22 -4.95 30.71
CA SER A 156 10.03 -3.74 31.52
C SER A 156 8.81 -2.89 31.13
N ARG A 157 8.17 -3.18 29.98
CA ARG A 157 6.98 -2.43 29.54
C ARG A 157 5.75 -2.81 30.35
N THR A 158 5.15 -1.81 31.01
CA THR A 158 3.83 -1.94 31.63
C THR A 158 2.78 -2.27 30.56
N ARG A 159 1.91 -3.24 30.86
CA ARG A 159 0.85 -3.71 29.95
C ARG A 159 -0.49 -3.62 30.64
N VAL A 160 -1.52 -3.29 29.87
CA VAL A 160 -2.93 -3.35 30.29
C VAL A 160 -3.55 -4.66 29.83
N LYS A 161 -4.61 -5.11 30.53
CA LYS A 161 -5.39 -6.27 30.08
C LYS A 161 -6.04 -5.95 28.74
N VAL A 162 -6.10 -6.95 27.85
CA VAL A 162 -6.72 -6.80 26.52
C VAL A 162 -8.18 -6.35 26.64
N SER A 163 -8.94 -6.88 27.60
CA SER A 163 -10.32 -6.45 27.85
C SER A 163 -10.42 -4.95 28.15
N GLN A 164 -9.55 -4.43 29.01
CA GLN A 164 -9.52 -3.01 29.36
C GLN A 164 -9.11 -2.13 28.17
N ALA A 165 -8.13 -2.57 27.38
CA ALA A 165 -7.71 -1.86 26.19
C ALA A 165 -8.83 -1.77 25.16
N LEU A 166 -9.53 -2.89 24.92
CA LEU A 166 -10.65 -2.95 23.98
C LEU A 166 -11.83 -2.10 24.45
N GLU A 167 -12.18 -2.15 25.74
CA GLU A 167 -13.24 -1.31 26.31
C GLU A 167 -12.91 0.19 26.16
N SER A 168 -11.66 0.58 26.43
CA SER A 168 -11.21 1.96 26.21
C SER A 168 -11.24 2.37 24.74
N MET A 169 -10.91 1.46 23.81
CA MET A 169 -11.01 1.74 22.37
C MET A 169 -12.45 1.91 21.91
N VAL A 170 -13.36 1.05 22.38
CA VAL A 170 -14.80 1.14 22.06
C VAL A 170 -15.36 2.46 22.59
N GLN A 171 -15.09 2.79 23.86
CA GLN A 171 -15.52 4.04 24.46
C GLN A 171 -14.98 5.25 23.69
N HIS A 172 -13.72 5.22 23.24
CA HIS A 172 -13.14 6.26 22.41
C HIS A 172 -13.93 6.41 21.09
N VAL A 173 -14.18 5.31 20.37
CA VAL A 173 -14.95 5.36 19.12
C VAL A 173 -16.36 5.91 19.36
N GLU A 174 -17.04 5.49 20.43
CA GLU A 174 -18.38 5.98 20.78
C GLU A 174 -18.40 7.49 21.04
N ILE A 175 -17.42 8.00 21.78
CA ILE A 175 -17.27 9.44 22.06
C ILE A 175 -17.03 10.24 20.76
N TYR A 176 -16.15 9.75 19.89
CA TYR A 176 -15.76 10.48 18.68
C TYR A 176 -16.68 10.26 17.48
N MET A 177 -17.62 9.30 17.56
CA MET A 177 -18.58 8.99 16.49
C MET A 177 -19.41 10.21 16.07
N GLU A 178 -19.80 11.06 17.02
CA GLU A 178 -20.54 12.29 16.73
C GLU A 178 -19.70 13.24 15.85
N TYR A 179 -18.38 13.22 15.98
CA TYR A 179 -17.44 14.12 15.29
C TYR A 179 -16.92 13.57 13.96
N ASP A 180 -17.23 12.32 13.62
CA ASP A 180 -16.85 11.69 12.36
C ASP A 180 -17.83 12.05 11.23
N PRO A 181 -17.41 12.80 10.20
CA PRO A 181 -18.27 13.18 9.07
C PRO A 181 -18.74 12.02 8.19
N LEU A 182 -18.10 10.84 8.27
CA LEU A 182 -18.50 9.65 7.51
C LEU A 182 -19.65 8.90 8.18
N ILE A 183 -19.79 9.02 9.49
CA ILE A 183 -20.82 8.34 10.28
C ILE A 183 -21.96 9.31 10.61
N THR A 184 -21.62 10.50 11.09
CA THR A 184 -22.58 11.51 11.52
C THR A 184 -22.63 12.66 10.52
N PRO A 185 -23.81 13.00 9.96
CA PRO A 185 -23.94 14.12 9.04
C PRO A 185 -23.41 15.43 9.63
N THR A 186 -22.60 16.15 8.86
CA THR A 186 -22.09 17.47 9.24
C THR A 186 -23.13 18.56 8.99
N GLN A 187 -23.12 19.59 9.83
CA GLN A 187 -23.99 20.75 9.72
C GLN A 187 -23.17 21.97 9.24
N PRO A 188 -23.65 22.75 8.26
CA PRO A 188 -24.96 22.65 7.61
C PRO A 188 -25.06 21.51 6.58
N SER A 189 -23.95 21.13 5.95
CA SER A 189 -23.88 20.01 5.01
C SER A 189 -22.43 19.55 4.83
N ASN A 190 -22.22 18.39 4.20
CA ASN A 190 -20.90 17.91 3.85
C ASN A 190 -20.42 18.58 2.55
N PRO A 191 -19.33 19.40 2.56
CA PRO A 191 -18.86 20.12 1.38
C PRO A 191 -18.58 19.23 0.17
N TRP A 192 -18.14 17.99 0.39
CA TRP A 192 -17.83 17.04 -0.68
C TRP A 192 -19.07 16.51 -1.43
N VAL A 193 -20.27 16.75 -0.89
CA VAL A 193 -21.54 16.28 -1.45
C VAL A 193 -22.41 17.44 -1.91
N SER A 194 -22.45 18.53 -1.13
CA SER A 194 -23.32 19.68 -1.39
C SER A 194 -22.64 20.80 -2.17
N GLU A 195 -21.31 20.75 -2.34
CA GLU A 195 -20.50 21.84 -2.90
C GLU A 195 -20.62 23.16 -2.08
N ASP A 196 -21.10 23.07 -0.83
CA ASP A 196 -21.22 24.20 0.10
C ASP A 196 -20.02 24.26 1.04
N LEU A 197 -19.22 25.32 0.92
CA LEU A 197 -18.00 25.53 1.70
C LEU A 197 -18.26 26.08 3.11
N THR A 198 -19.51 26.36 3.48
CA THR A 198 -19.88 26.96 4.77
C THR A 198 -19.35 26.15 5.95
N TYR A 199 -19.39 24.81 5.88
CA TYR A 199 -18.85 23.95 6.93
C TYR A 199 -17.36 24.23 7.21
N TRP A 200 -16.53 24.40 6.17
CA TRP A 200 -15.11 24.71 6.34
C TRP A 200 -14.87 26.12 6.87
N GLN A 201 -15.67 27.10 6.43
CA GLN A 201 -15.59 28.47 6.94
C GLN A 201 -15.89 28.53 8.44
N LEU A 202 -16.96 27.85 8.89
CA LEU A 202 -17.33 27.75 10.30
C LEU A 202 -16.30 27.00 11.16
N ASN A 203 -15.53 26.10 10.55
CA ASN A 203 -14.49 25.31 11.22
C ASN A 203 -13.07 25.73 10.83
N SER A 204 -12.87 26.98 10.40
CA SER A 204 -11.55 27.56 10.16
C SER A 204 -10.67 27.46 11.42
N PRO A 205 -9.34 27.27 11.31
CA PRO A 205 -8.46 27.12 12.48
C PRO A 205 -8.61 28.23 13.53
N LEU A 206 -8.77 29.48 13.07
CA LEU A 206 -9.04 30.65 13.89
C LEU A 206 -10.41 31.22 13.49
N VAL A 207 -11.32 31.29 14.46
CA VAL A 207 -12.68 31.85 14.31
C VAL A 207 -13.02 32.67 15.55
N GLU A 208 -13.78 33.75 15.37
CA GLU A 208 -14.25 34.58 16.48
C GLU A 208 -15.31 33.85 17.33
N VAL A 209 -16.20 33.11 16.67
CA VAL A 209 -17.26 32.34 17.33
C VAL A 209 -17.16 30.87 16.89
N PRO A 210 -16.57 29.99 17.69
CA PRO A 210 -16.52 28.56 17.38
C PRO A 210 -17.92 27.94 17.47
N THR A 211 -18.15 26.88 16.69
CA THR A 211 -19.40 26.13 16.75
C THR A 211 -19.53 25.42 18.10
N GLU A 212 -20.76 25.22 18.58
CA GLU A 212 -21.01 24.51 19.84
C GLU A 212 -20.37 23.11 19.86
N LYS A 213 -20.49 22.39 18.73
CA LYS A 213 -19.88 21.07 18.56
C LYS A 213 -18.36 21.13 18.75
N ARG A 214 -17.69 22.11 18.13
CA ARG A 214 -16.24 22.30 18.30
C ARG A 214 -15.85 22.58 19.75
N VAL A 215 -16.60 23.42 20.46
CA VAL A 215 -16.35 23.70 21.89
C VAL A 215 -16.58 22.47 22.77
N ARG A 216 -17.62 21.68 22.53
CA ARG A 216 -17.87 20.41 23.25
C ARG A 216 -16.72 19.42 23.07
N ARG A 217 -16.08 19.41 21.90
CA ARG A 217 -14.90 18.58 21.64
C ARG A 217 -13.73 18.92 22.55
N TRP A 218 -13.51 20.20 22.85
CA TRP A 218 -12.45 20.63 23.77
C TRP A 218 -12.61 20.05 25.18
N ALA A 219 -13.85 19.81 25.62
CA ALA A 219 -14.14 19.23 26.93
C ALA A 219 -13.84 17.72 27.01
N LEU A 220 -13.57 17.05 25.88
CA LEU A 220 -13.24 15.62 25.88
C LEU A 220 -11.86 15.35 26.47
N SER A 221 -10.89 16.22 26.21
CA SER A 221 -9.54 16.12 26.77
C SER A 221 -8.75 17.41 26.63
N MET A 222 -7.72 17.56 27.46
CA MET A 222 -6.77 18.66 27.32
C MET A 222 -6.07 18.66 25.95
N GLU A 223 -5.81 17.48 25.36
CA GLU A 223 -5.18 17.34 24.05
C GLU A 223 -6.06 17.93 22.93
N GLU A 224 -7.37 17.71 22.99
CA GLU A 224 -8.34 18.30 22.05
C GLU A 224 -8.39 19.82 22.17
N LEU A 225 -8.39 20.35 23.39
CA LEU A 225 -8.37 21.79 23.65
C LEU A 225 -7.10 22.47 23.10
N VAL A 226 -5.91 21.92 23.39
CA VAL A 226 -4.64 22.55 22.99
C VAL A 226 -4.24 22.29 21.54
N SER A 227 -4.81 21.26 20.90
CA SER A 227 -4.60 20.99 19.48
C SER A 227 -5.44 21.89 18.58
N ASP A 228 -6.53 22.45 19.11
CA ASP A 228 -7.36 23.44 18.43
C ASP A 228 -6.75 24.85 18.58
N PRO A 229 -6.42 25.58 17.50
CA PRO A 229 -5.82 26.91 17.62
C PRO A 229 -6.72 27.94 18.32
N THR A 230 -8.03 27.89 18.09
CA THR A 230 -8.99 28.77 18.79
C THR A 230 -9.13 28.33 20.25
N GLY A 231 -9.18 27.02 20.51
CA GLY A 231 -9.22 26.45 21.86
C GLY A 231 -8.01 26.84 22.70
N LEU A 232 -6.81 26.73 22.14
CA LEU A 232 -5.57 27.15 22.78
C LEU A 232 -5.54 28.65 23.07
N GLN A 233 -6.04 29.49 22.16
CA GLN A 233 -6.13 30.94 22.37
C GLN A 233 -7.07 31.28 23.53
N GLU A 234 -8.26 30.68 23.56
CA GLU A 234 -9.23 30.90 24.64
C GLU A 234 -8.73 30.38 25.98
N PHE A 235 -8.10 29.19 26.00
CA PHE A 235 -7.48 28.66 27.20
C PHE A 235 -6.34 29.55 27.72
N THR A 236 -5.49 30.06 26.82
CA THR A 236 -4.42 31.00 27.19
C THR A 236 -5.00 32.30 27.75
N ASN A 237 -6.07 32.81 27.15
CA ASN A 237 -6.76 34.01 27.63
C ASN A 237 -7.41 33.79 29.01
N TYR A 238 -7.96 32.60 29.25
CA TYR A 238 -8.48 32.21 30.54
C TYR A 238 -7.38 32.20 31.61
N LEU A 239 -6.27 31.50 31.38
CA LEU A 239 -5.14 31.46 32.32
C LEU A 239 -4.52 32.84 32.57
N ARG A 240 -4.53 33.73 31.58
CA ARG A 240 -4.03 35.10 31.76
C ARG A 240 -4.88 35.87 32.77
N LYS A 241 -6.21 35.64 32.82
CA LYS A 241 -7.10 36.27 33.82
C LYS A 241 -6.81 35.77 35.24
N GLU A 242 -6.30 34.55 35.37
CA GLU A 242 -5.90 33.95 36.64
C GLU A 242 -4.41 34.12 36.96
N TYR A 243 -3.68 34.90 36.16
CA TYR A 243 -2.23 35.10 36.29
C TYR A 243 -1.44 33.78 36.32
N SER A 244 -1.85 32.79 35.51
CA SER A 244 -1.29 31.42 35.49
C SER A 244 -0.92 30.91 34.08
N HIS A 245 -0.70 31.83 33.15
CA HIS A 245 -0.49 31.55 31.72
C HIS A 245 0.96 31.19 31.35
N GLU A 246 1.90 31.36 32.26
CA GLU A 246 3.30 30.96 32.11
C GLU A 246 3.43 29.46 31.78
N ASN A 247 2.63 28.61 32.43
CA ASN A 247 2.65 27.15 32.21
C ASN A 247 2.30 26.76 30.77
N ILE A 248 1.21 27.33 30.20
CA ILE A 248 0.82 27.03 28.82
C ILE A 248 1.81 27.62 27.82
N ARG A 249 2.38 28.80 28.11
CA ARG A 249 3.41 29.43 27.28
C ARG A 249 4.68 28.57 27.24
N PHE A 250 5.13 28.04 28.37
CA PHE A 250 6.25 27.11 28.43
C PHE A 250 5.97 25.85 27.60
N TRP A 251 4.79 25.24 27.77
CA TRP A 251 4.40 24.06 26.97
C TRP A 251 4.42 24.35 25.47
N MET A 252 3.90 25.50 25.03
CA MET A 252 3.92 25.93 23.64
C MET A 252 5.36 26.07 23.11
N ALA A 253 6.25 26.70 23.89
CA ALA A 253 7.65 26.89 23.52
C ALA A 253 8.39 25.55 23.37
N VAL A 254 8.15 24.60 24.29
CA VAL A 254 8.71 23.24 24.20
C VAL A 254 8.15 22.47 23.00
N ASN A 255 6.86 22.61 22.69
CA ASN A 255 6.25 21.97 21.53
C ASN A 255 6.81 22.52 20.20
N ASP A 256 7.05 23.84 20.14
CA ASP A 256 7.72 24.48 19.00
C ASP A 256 9.18 24.03 18.86
N LEU A 257 9.93 23.92 19.97
CA LEU A 257 11.29 23.38 19.99
C LEU A 257 11.35 21.97 19.37
N ARG A 258 10.41 21.08 19.72
CA ARG A 258 10.35 19.70 19.19
C ARG A 258 10.12 19.63 17.67
N ARG A 259 9.51 20.67 17.09
CA ARG A 259 9.20 20.76 15.65
C ARG A 259 10.19 21.65 14.89
N SER A 260 11.16 22.23 15.59
CA SER A 260 12.14 23.16 15.02
C SER A 260 13.24 22.45 14.23
N ALA A 261 13.89 23.20 13.33
CA ALA A 261 15.05 22.69 12.61
C ALA A 261 16.23 22.46 13.58
N GLN A 262 17.09 21.48 13.28
CA GLN A 262 18.25 21.13 14.13
C GLN A 262 19.15 22.34 14.42
N SER A 263 19.30 23.27 13.47
CA SER A 263 20.09 24.49 13.62
C SER A 263 19.51 25.47 14.66
N GLN A 264 18.22 25.38 14.96
CA GLN A 264 17.53 26.27 15.90
C GLN A 264 17.52 25.76 17.34
N ILE A 265 17.75 24.46 17.53
CA ILE A 265 17.60 23.81 18.84
C ILE A 265 18.46 24.48 19.91
N SER A 266 19.73 24.78 19.60
CA SER A 266 20.67 25.29 20.60
C SER A 266 20.23 26.63 21.21
N TRP A 267 19.82 27.59 20.38
CA TRP A 267 19.46 28.92 20.89
C TRP A 267 18.04 28.93 21.49
N LYS A 268 17.10 28.15 20.93
CA LYS A 268 15.75 28.01 21.49
C LYS A 268 15.76 27.35 22.87
N VAL A 269 16.63 26.36 23.09
CA VAL A 269 16.79 25.75 24.43
C VAL A 269 17.26 26.80 25.44
N GLN A 270 18.23 27.63 25.06
CA GLN A 270 18.75 28.68 25.93
C GLN A 270 17.68 29.74 26.23
N GLU A 271 16.94 30.19 25.21
CA GLU A 271 15.84 31.15 25.35
C GLU A 271 14.74 30.62 26.27
N ILE A 272 14.29 29.37 26.07
CA ILE A 272 13.28 28.73 26.93
C ILE A 272 13.77 28.63 28.37
N PHE A 273 15.05 28.29 28.57
CA PHE A 273 15.63 28.22 29.91
C PHE A 273 15.64 29.60 30.59
N GLU A 274 16.12 30.64 29.91
CA GLU A 274 16.20 32.00 30.43
C GLU A 274 14.81 32.61 30.70
N GLU A 275 13.80 32.28 29.88
CA GLU A 275 12.46 32.83 30.01
C GLU A 275 11.61 32.14 31.11
N PHE A 276 11.75 30.82 31.30
CA PHE A 276 10.83 30.03 32.13
C PHE A 276 11.46 29.25 33.28
N LEU A 277 12.77 28.97 33.27
CA LEU A 277 13.40 28.02 34.21
C LEU A 277 14.60 28.58 34.98
N ALA A 278 15.21 29.67 34.51
CA ALA A 278 16.34 30.30 35.17
C ALA A 278 15.89 30.91 36.53
N PRO A 279 16.78 30.96 37.54
CA PRO A 279 16.44 31.62 38.81
C PRO A 279 16.10 33.10 38.59
N GLY A 280 14.91 33.54 39.00
CA GLY A 280 14.42 34.90 38.74
C GLY A 280 13.99 35.14 37.30
N ALA A 281 13.63 34.08 36.58
CA ALA A 281 13.13 34.18 35.22
C ALA A 281 11.84 35.02 35.17
N PRO A 282 11.60 35.75 34.06
CA PRO A 282 10.42 36.62 33.94
C PRO A 282 9.08 35.89 34.06
N CYS A 283 9.06 34.57 33.80
CA CYS A 283 7.88 33.71 33.84
C CYS A 283 8.06 32.52 34.81
N GLU A 284 8.86 32.69 35.89
CA GLU A 284 8.98 31.71 36.99
C GLU A 284 7.69 31.54 37.79
#